data_AF-A0A963LS22-F1
#
_entry.id   AF-A0A963LS22-F1
#
_cell.length_a   1.000
_cell.length_b   1.000
_cell.length_c   1.000
_cell.angle_alpha   90.00
_cell.angle_beta   90.00
_cell.angle_gamma   90.00
#
_symmetry.space_group_name_H-M   'P 1'
#
loop_
_entity.id
_entity.type
_entity.pdbx_description
1 polymer ?
#
loop_
_entity_poly.entity_id
_entity_poly.type
_entity_poly.pdbx_seq_one_letter_code
_entity_poly.pdbx_strand_id
1 'polypeptide(L)'
;WFGTDELGRDILARVVYGARTSLITAAGAVAIAAAVGVPIGLVAGFFGGWRDTLLMRFVDVLLSLPGILFAMALIAVLGRSQTAALVAVGITGIPSFARITRAQVLSLRKRDFVTAVEALGGSAGYNMFRTVLPNSWSPILVQVVILSSVAILI
;
A
#
# COMPACT_ATOMS: atom_id res chain seq x y z
N TRP A 1 -11.57 1.86 -36.91
CA TRP A 1 -10.15 2.03 -36.56
C TRP A 1 -10.07 2.99 -35.37
N PHE A 2 -9.12 2.81 -34.46
CA PHE A 2 -8.97 3.65 -33.25
C PHE A 2 -8.57 5.11 -33.58
N GLY A 3 -8.19 5.38 -34.84
CA GLY A 3 -7.97 6.71 -35.38
C GLY A 3 -6.56 7.24 -35.14
N THR A 4 -6.33 8.46 -35.62
CA THR A 4 -5.10 9.23 -35.42
C THR A 4 -5.38 10.48 -34.60
N ASP A 5 -4.39 11.00 -33.86
CA ASP A 5 -4.53 12.35 -33.29
C ASP A 5 -4.47 13.45 -34.37
N GLU A 6 -4.58 14.70 -33.92
CA GLU A 6 -4.45 15.92 -34.72
C GLU A 6 -3.12 16.01 -35.50
N LEU A 7 -2.12 15.22 -35.12
CA LEU A 7 -0.79 15.15 -35.75
C LEU A 7 -0.62 13.88 -36.62
N GLY A 8 -1.68 13.09 -36.85
CA GLY A 8 -1.64 11.88 -37.67
C GLY A 8 -1.04 10.65 -36.98
N ARG A 9 -0.84 10.67 -35.66
CA ARG A 9 -0.23 9.55 -34.90
C ARG A 9 -1.28 8.53 -34.47
N ASP A 10 -1.00 7.25 -34.66
CA ASP A 10 -1.88 6.14 -34.27
C ASP A 10 -2.22 6.20 -32.76
N ILE A 11 -3.52 6.25 -32.45
CA ILE A 11 -4.03 6.31 -31.07
C ILE A 11 -3.96 4.92 -30.41
N LEU A 12 -4.27 3.84 -31.14
CA LEU A 12 -4.23 2.47 -30.63
C LEU A 12 -2.83 2.13 -30.13
N ALA A 13 -1.82 2.43 -30.93
CA ALA A 13 -0.42 2.21 -30.55
C ALA A 13 -0.09 2.93 -29.24
N ARG A 14 -0.46 4.20 -29.09
CA ARG A 14 -0.21 4.97 -27.86
C ARG A 14 -0.93 4.41 -26.64
N VAL A 15 -2.18 3.98 -26.78
CA VAL A 15 -2.93 3.39 -25.68
C VAL A 15 -2.28 2.09 -25.22
N VAL A 16 -1.88 1.21 -26.14
CA VAL A 16 -1.25 -0.07 -25.80
C VAL A 16 0.11 0.15 -25.11
N TYR A 17 0.96 1.01 -25.67
CA TYR A 17 2.26 1.31 -25.07
C TYR A 17 2.15 2.05 -23.73
N GLY A 18 1.21 2.99 -23.62
CA GLY A 18 0.92 3.72 -22.38
C GLY A 18 0.39 2.82 -21.28
N ALA A 19 -0.54 1.91 -21.60
CA ALA A 19 -1.10 0.95 -20.66
C ALA A 19 -0.02 0.07 -20.04
N ARG A 20 0.94 -0.43 -20.84
CA ARG A 20 2.08 -1.21 -20.33
C ARG A 20 2.88 -0.43 -19.29
N THR A 21 3.22 0.82 -19.58
CA THR A 21 3.99 1.65 -18.64
C THR A 21 3.20 1.92 -17.37
N SER A 22 1.92 2.30 -17.47
CA SER A 22 1.06 2.60 -16.33
C SER A 22 0.86 1.39 -15.40
N LEU A 23 0.66 0.20 -15.97
CA LEU A 23 0.50 -1.04 -15.20
C LEU A 23 1.76 -1.40 -14.42
N ILE A 24 2.94 -1.23 -15.02
CA ILE A 24 4.23 -1.50 -14.35
C ILE A 24 4.43 -0.52 -13.18
N THR A 25 4.19 0.78 -13.39
CA THR A 25 4.29 1.78 -12.32
C THR A 25 3.30 1.52 -11.20
N ALA A 26 2.05 1.20 -11.51
CA ALA A 26 1.03 0.94 -10.51
C ALA A 26 1.35 -0.31 -9.70
N ALA A 27 1.68 -1.43 -10.36
CA ALA A 27 2.05 -2.66 -9.68
C ALA A 27 3.28 -2.48 -8.78
N GLY A 28 4.31 -1.77 -9.27
CA GLY A 28 5.53 -1.49 -8.49
C GLY A 28 5.27 -0.58 -7.29
N ALA A 29 4.50 0.50 -7.46
CA ALA A 29 4.14 1.40 -6.38
C ALA A 29 3.35 0.67 -5.29
N VAL A 30 2.36 -0.14 -5.68
CA VAL A 30 1.56 -0.93 -4.73
C VAL A 30 2.40 -1.97 -4.01
N ALA A 31 3.33 -2.64 -4.71
CA ALA A 31 4.24 -3.58 -4.08
C ALA A 31 5.09 -2.91 -2.99
N ILE A 32 5.65 -1.73 -3.25
CA ILE A 32 6.41 -0.95 -2.26
C ILE A 32 5.52 -0.56 -1.07
N ALA A 33 4.36 0.02 -1.37
CA ALA A 33 3.42 0.48 -0.35
C ALA A 33 2.96 -0.64 0.58
N ALA A 34 2.61 -1.81 0.00
CA ALA A 34 2.19 -2.98 0.75
C ALA A 34 3.35 -3.62 1.52
N ALA A 35 4.54 -3.75 0.89
CA ALA A 35 5.71 -4.36 1.51
C ALA A 35 6.19 -3.61 2.76
N VAL A 36 5.97 -2.29 2.83
CA VAL A 36 6.33 -1.48 4.01
C VAL A 36 5.12 -1.26 4.92
N GLY A 37 3.96 -0.91 4.37
CA GLY A 37 2.76 -0.59 5.13
C GLY A 37 2.18 -1.80 5.87
N VAL A 38 2.11 -2.97 5.25
CA VAL A 38 1.53 -4.17 5.89
C VAL A 38 2.33 -4.57 7.14
N PRO A 39 3.68 -4.68 7.11
CA PRO A 39 4.45 -4.95 8.32
C PRO A 39 4.27 -3.88 9.41
N ILE A 40 4.25 -2.59 9.05
CA ILE A 40 4.03 -1.51 10.02
C ILE A 40 2.67 -1.68 10.71
N GLY A 41 1.60 -1.88 9.92
CA GLY A 41 0.25 -2.07 10.46
C GLY A 41 0.12 -3.34 11.29
N LEU A 42 0.78 -4.42 10.86
CA LEU A 42 0.78 -5.70 11.55
C LEU A 42 1.44 -5.61 12.92
N VAL A 43 2.65 -5.04 12.99
CA VAL A 43 3.39 -4.87 14.25
C VAL A 43 2.66 -3.90 15.18
N ALA A 44 2.17 -2.77 14.65
CA ALA A 44 1.44 -1.78 15.41
C ALA A 44 0.15 -2.35 16.01
N GLY A 45 -0.69 -3.01 15.19
CA GLY A 45 -1.94 -3.60 15.64
C GLY A 45 -1.76 -4.82 16.55
N PHE A 46 -0.71 -5.63 16.33
CA PHE A 46 -0.51 -6.87 17.06
C PHE A 46 0.13 -6.65 18.43
N PHE A 47 1.13 -5.78 18.56
CA PHE A 47 1.78 -5.56 19.86
C PHE A 47 1.12 -4.43 20.68
N GLY A 48 0.53 -3.43 20.03
CA GLY A 48 -0.09 -2.30 20.74
C GLY A 48 0.91 -1.44 21.52
N GLY A 49 0.38 -0.59 22.40
CA GLY A 49 1.15 0.21 23.36
C GLY A 49 2.08 1.24 22.72
N TRP A 50 3.31 1.33 23.23
CA TRP A 50 4.29 2.33 22.77
C TRP A 50 4.77 2.07 21.33
N ARG A 51 4.82 0.81 20.88
CA ARG A 51 5.22 0.43 19.52
C ARG A 51 4.20 0.91 18.49
N ASP A 52 2.92 0.69 18.79
CA ASP A 52 1.80 1.22 18.00
C ASP A 52 1.87 2.75 17.94
N THR A 53 2.08 3.40 19.08
CA THR A 53 2.21 4.86 19.15
C THR A 53 3.34 5.38 18.27
N LEU A 54 4.55 4.82 18.37
CA LEU A 54 5.69 5.27 17.57
C LEU A 54 5.49 5.02 16.06
N LEU A 55 5.03 3.83 15.69
CA LEU A 55 4.80 3.48 14.29
C LEU A 55 3.69 4.33 13.67
N MET A 56 2.60 4.55 14.39
CA MET A 56 1.50 5.39 13.92
C MET A 56 1.88 6.87 13.90
N ARG A 57 2.77 7.35 14.78
CA ARG A 57 3.33 8.70 14.69
C ARG A 57 4.13 8.90 13.40
N PHE A 58 4.96 7.93 13.00
CA PHE A 58 5.66 8.00 11.71
C PHE A 58 4.67 8.05 10.53
N VAL A 59 3.62 7.21 10.58
CA VAL A 59 2.54 7.21 9.57
C VAL A 59 1.78 8.54 9.54
N ASP A 60 1.52 9.14 10.69
CA ASP A 60 0.82 10.43 10.79
C ASP A 60 1.66 11.58 10.22
N VAL A 61 3.00 11.53 10.36
CA VAL A 61 3.92 12.50 9.74
C VAL A 61 3.84 12.43 8.22
N LEU A 62 3.80 11.22 7.63
CA LEU A 62 3.64 11.04 6.18
C LEU A 62 2.33 11.63 5.65
N LEU A 63 1.27 11.59 6.46
CA LEU A 63 -0.06 12.12 6.12
C LEU A 63 -0.26 13.60 6.45
N SER A 64 0.73 14.24 7.10
CA SER A 64 0.66 15.67 7.40
C SER A 64 0.70 16.54 6.13
N LEU A 65 1.27 16.01 5.05
CA LEU A 65 1.33 16.64 3.74
C LEU A 65 0.22 16.10 2.84
N PRO A 66 -0.42 16.94 1.99
CA PRO A 66 -1.31 16.46 0.96
C PRO A 66 -0.60 15.46 0.04
N GLY A 67 -1.19 14.27 -0.15
CA GLY A 67 -0.51 13.13 -0.79
C GLY A 67 0.06 13.43 -2.18
N ILE A 68 -0.66 14.20 -2.99
CA ILE A 68 -0.18 14.59 -4.33
C ILE A 68 1.01 15.55 -4.27
N LEU A 69 1.01 16.50 -3.33
CA LEU A 69 2.11 17.44 -3.14
C LEU A 69 3.35 16.71 -2.63
N PHE A 70 3.16 15.74 -1.73
CA PHE A 70 4.25 14.91 -1.24
C PHE A 70 4.85 14.04 -2.35
N ALA A 71 4.02 13.42 -3.19
CA ALA A 71 4.47 12.66 -4.36
C ALA A 71 5.26 13.55 -5.33
N MET A 72 4.75 14.74 -5.66
CA MET A 72 5.43 15.69 -6.54
C MET A 72 6.76 16.17 -5.97
N ALA A 73 6.83 16.44 -4.66
CA ALA A 73 8.07 16.83 -4.00
C ALA A 73 9.13 15.71 -4.07
N LEU A 74 8.71 14.45 -3.85
CA LEU A 74 9.60 13.29 -4.01
C LEU A 74 10.11 13.15 -5.44
N ILE A 75 9.24 13.31 -6.45
CA ILE A 75 9.63 13.25 -7.88
C ILE A 75 10.61 14.38 -8.22
N ALA A 76 10.40 15.59 -7.69
CA ALA A 76 11.30 16.73 -7.92
C ALA A 76 12.71 16.47 -7.37
N VAL A 77 12.83 15.78 -6.23
CA VAL A 77 14.11 15.42 -5.61
C VAL A 77 14.76 14.21 -6.26
N LEU A 78 13.98 13.18 -6.59
CA LEU A 78 14.45 11.92 -7.20
C LEU A 78 14.79 12.07 -8.70
N GLY A 79 14.32 13.15 -9.33
CA GLY A 79 14.47 13.41 -10.76
C GLY A 79 13.30 12.86 -11.58
N ARG A 80 13.12 13.40 -12.78
CA ARG A 80 11.99 13.03 -13.66
C ARG A 80 12.26 11.69 -14.35
N SER A 81 11.83 10.60 -13.74
CA SER A 81 11.89 9.25 -14.31
C SER A 81 10.67 8.41 -13.93
N GLN A 82 10.41 7.34 -14.67
CA GLN A 82 9.35 6.38 -14.35
C GLN A 82 9.58 5.73 -12.98
N THR A 83 10.84 5.47 -12.62
CA THR A 83 11.21 4.88 -11.32
C THR A 83 10.99 5.86 -10.16
N ALA A 84 11.24 7.15 -10.37
CA ALA A 84 10.97 8.18 -9.36
C ALA A 84 9.45 8.30 -9.08
N ALA A 85 8.62 8.28 -10.11
CA ALA A 85 7.16 8.28 -9.95
C ALA A 85 6.67 7.04 -9.21
N LEU A 86 7.16 5.86 -9.60
CA LEU A 86 6.87 4.58 -8.94
C LEU A 86 7.19 4.62 -7.44
N VAL A 87 8.40 5.07 -7.08
CA VAL A 87 8.86 5.15 -5.69
C VAL A 87 8.06 6.20 -4.91
N ALA A 88 7.83 7.38 -5.49
CA ALA A 88 7.07 8.45 -4.85
C ALA A 88 5.65 8.00 -4.51
N VAL A 89 4.93 7.42 -5.47
CA VAL A 89 3.57 6.91 -5.26
C VAL A 89 3.59 5.76 -4.24
N GLY A 90 4.55 4.85 -4.32
CA GLY A 90 4.70 3.76 -3.36
C GLY A 90 4.87 4.25 -1.93
N ILE A 91 5.74 5.24 -1.70
CA ILE A 91 5.94 5.85 -0.37
C ILE A 91 4.66 6.52 0.12
N THR A 92 3.96 7.27 -0.74
CA THR A 92 2.70 7.94 -0.36
C THR A 92 1.58 6.96 -0.03
N GLY A 93 1.64 5.71 -0.52
CA GLY A 93 0.68 4.66 -0.23
C GLY A 93 0.91 3.91 1.09
N ILE A 94 2.10 4.02 1.69
CA ILE A 94 2.46 3.32 2.95
C ILE A 94 1.42 3.56 4.06
N PRO A 95 0.97 4.79 4.34
CA PRO A 95 0.01 5.06 5.41
C PRO A 95 -1.32 4.32 5.26
N SER A 96 -1.83 4.22 4.03
CA SER A 96 -3.10 3.54 3.74
C SER A 96 -3.02 2.06 4.07
N PHE A 97 -1.95 1.38 3.63
CA PHE A 97 -1.71 -0.02 3.97
C PHE A 97 -1.46 -0.23 5.46
N ALA A 98 -0.66 0.64 6.10
CA ALA A 98 -0.42 0.55 7.54
C ALA A 98 -1.70 0.67 8.36
N ARG A 99 -2.58 1.63 8.03
CA ARG A 99 -3.83 1.86 8.76
C ARG A 99 -4.84 0.74 8.54
N ILE A 100 -5.04 0.28 7.30
CA ILE A 100 -6.00 -0.80 7.02
C ILE A 100 -5.55 -2.11 7.69
N THR A 101 -4.27 -2.47 7.58
CA THR A 101 -3.74 -3.68 8.21
C THR A 101 -3.84 -3.58 9.73
N ARG A 102 -3.47 -2.45 10.34
CA ARG A 102 -3.61 -2.23 11.79
C ARG A 102 -5.05 -2.38 12.25
N ALA A 103 -6.02 -1.79 11.52
CA ALA A 103 -7.44 -1.91 11.85
C ALA A 103 -7.93 -3.36 11.80
N GLN A 104 -7.53 -4.11 10.76
CA GLN A 104 -7.87 -5.54 10.66
C GLN A 104 -7.26 -6.36 11.79
N VAL A 105 -5.98 -6.12 12.11
CA VAL A 105 -5.29 -6.84 13.18
C VAL A 105 -5.93 -6.57 14.55
N LEU A 106 -6.26 -5.31 14.85
CA LEU A 106 -6.96 -4.95 16.09
C LEU A 106 -8.33 -5.61 16.21
N SER A 107 -9.05 -5.77 15.08
CA SER A 107 -10.35 -6.44 15.06
C SER A 107 -10.23 -7.97 15.17
N LEU A 108 -9.31 -8.58 14.43
CA LEU A 108 -9.16 -10.03 14.36
C LEU A 108 -8.53 -10.61 15.62
N ARG A 109 -7.62 -9.89 16.27
CA ARG A 109 -6.95 -10.33 17.50
C ARG A 109 -7.93 -10.61 18.64
N LYS A 110 -9.11 -9.97 18.64
CA LYS A 110 -10.15 -10.14 19.65
C LYS A 110 -11.15 -11.26 19.33
N ARG A 111 -10.96 -12.02 18.24
CA ARG A 111 -11.88 -13.08 17.83
C ARG A 111 -11.52 -14.42 18.49
N ASP A 112 -12.55 -15.23 18.75
CA ASP A 112 -12.44 -16.50 19.49
C ASP A 112 -11.42 -17.48 18.90
N PHE A 113 -11.27 -17.52 17.58
CA PHE A 113 -10.28 -18.41 16.95
C PHE A 113 -8.83 -18.02 17.28
N VAL A 114 -8.54 -16.73 17.52
CA VAL A 114 -7.19 -16.30 17.94
C VAL A 114 -6.96 -16.72 19.40
N THR A 115 -7.95 -16.49 20.26
CA THR A 115 -7.91 -16.91 21.67
C THR A 115 -7.75 -18.43 21.80
N ALA A 116 -8.42 -19.21 20.95
CA ALA A 116 -8.29 -20.66 20.92
C ALA A 116 -6.86 -21.11 20.57
N VAL A 117 -6.24 -20.48 19.57
CA VAL A 117 -4.84 -20.79 19.19
C VAL A 117 -3.87 -20.38 20.30
N GLU A 118 -4.12 -19.27 20.99
CA GLU A 118 -3.34 -18.85 22.16
C GLU A 118 -3.46 -19.86 23.31
N ALA A 119 -4.66 -20.35 23.60
CA ALA A 119 -4.90 -21.37 24.63
C ALA A 119 -4.21 -22.71 24.31
N LEU A 120 -4.01 -23.02 23.03
CA LEU A 120 -3.26 -24.19 22.56
C LEU A 120 -1.72 -23.98 22.58
N GLY A 121 -1.24 -22.84 23.08
CA GLY A 121 0.19 -22.55 23.19
C GLY A 121 0.81 -21.89 21.95
N GLY A 122 0.00 -21.32 21.06
CA GLY A 122 0.49 -20.59 19.88
C GLY A 122 1.37 -19.38 20.27
N SER A 123 2.58 -19.29 19.70
CA SER A 123 3.47 -18.17 19.95
C SER A 123 2.95 -16.88 19.30
N ALA A 124 3.37 -15.72 19.82
CA ALA A 124 2.98 -14.42 19.28
C ALA A 124 3.26 -14.28 17.76
N GLY A 125 4.43 -14.75 17.31
CA GLY A 125 4.78 -14.75 15.89
C GLY A 125 3.90 -15.69 15.05
N TYR A 126 3.58 -16.87 15.59
CA TYR A 126 2.67 -17.81 14.94
C TYR A 126 1.28 -17.19 14.76
N ASN A 127 0.72 -16.58 15.81
CA ASN A 127 -0.58 -15.93 15.76
C ASN A 127 -0.57 -14.75 14.78
N MET A 128 0.50 -13.97 14.77
CA MET A 128 0.61 -12.81 13.89
C MET A 128 0.67 -13.21 12.41
N PHE A 129 1.60 -14.10 12.02
CA PHE A 129 1.85 -14.43 10.61
C PHE A 129 0.98 -15.55 10.06
N ARG A 130 0.55 -16.50 10.90
CA ARG A 130 -0.16 -17.70 10.45
C ARG A 130 -1.65 -17.67 10.75
N THR A 131 -2.07 -16.87 11.73
CA THR A 131 -3.47 -16.74 12.12
C THR A 131 -4.07 -15.41 11.67
N VAL A 132 -3.50 -14.28 12.06
CA VAL A 132 -4.12 -12.96 11.84
C VAL A 132 -3.83 -12.41 10.44
N LEU A 133 -2.58 -12.46 9.97
CA LEU A 133 -2.20 -11.90 8.67
C LEU A 133 -2.98 -12.54 7.50
N PRO A 134 -3.12 -13.87 7.40
CA PRO A 134 -3.90 -14.49 6.33
C PRO A 134 -5.38 -14.12 6.38
N ASN A 135 -5.94 -13.94 7.57
CA ASN A 135 -7.33 -13.50 7.75
C ASN A 135 -7.55 -12.01 7.46
N SER A 136 -6.48 -11.21 7.40
CA SER A 136 -6.53 -9.78 7.07
C SER A 136 -6.43 -9.51 5.56
N TRP A 137 -6.29 -10.55 4.74
CA TRP A 137 -5.91 -10.41 3.32
C TRP A 137 -7.00 -9.76 2.46
N SER A 138 -8.28 -9.99 2.79
CA SER A 138 -9.41 -9.47 2.00
C SER A 138 -9.40 -7.92 1.92
N PRO A 139 -9.35 -7.16 3.03
CA PRO A 139 -9.26 -5.70 2.96
C PRO A 139 -7.94 -5.19 2.38
N ILE A 140 -6.84 -5.92 2.56
CA ILE A 140 -5.54 -5.56 1.97
C ILE A 140 -5.61 -5.64 0.44
N LEU A 141 -6.28 -6.65 -0.13
CA LEU A 141 -6.48 -6.74 -1.58
C LEU A 141 -7.39 -5.64 -2.12
N VAL A 142 -8.41 -5.24 -1.37
CA VAL A 142 -9.23 -4.08 -1.75
C VAL A 142 -8.35 -2.82 -1.82
N GLN A 143 -7.46 -2.64 -0.84
CA GLN A 143 -6.53 -1.51 -0.82
C GLN A 143 -5.53 -1.52 -1.98
N VAL A 144 -5.10 -2.71 -2.43
CA VAL A 144 -4.27 -2.90 -3.63
C VAL A 144 -4.95 -2.33 -4.87
N VAL A 145 -6.25 -2.60 -5.05
CA VAL A 145 -7.02 -2.10 -6.19
C VAL A 145 -7.15 -0.58 -6.12
N ILE A 146 -7.51 -0.03 -4.95
CA ILE A 146 -7.68 1.42 -4.76
C ILE A 146 -6.38 2.17 -5.06
N LEU A 147 -5.24 1.71 -4.52
CA LEU A 147 -3.97 2.38 -4.75
C LEU A 147 -3.51 2.22 -6.21
N SER A 148 -3.78 1.09 -6.85
CA SER A 148 -3.48 0.91 -8.27
C SER A 148 -4.21 1.94 -9.13
N SER A 149 -5.49 2.21 -8.84
CA SER A 149 -6.27 3.23 -9.57
C SER A 149 -5.68 4.63 -9.40
N VAL A 150 -5.28 5.00 -8.18
CA VAL A 150 -4.63 6.30 -7.91
C VAL A 150 -3.25 6.39 -8.56
N ALA A 151 -2.48 5.30 -8.55
CA ALA A 151 -1.15 5.24 -9.14
C ALA A 151 -1.15 5.33 -10.67
N ILE A 152 -2.25 4.94 -11.34
CA ILE A 152 -2.41 5.11 -12.79
C ILE A 152 -2.77 6.56 -13.14
N LEU A 153 -3.42 7.29 -12.22
CA LEU A 153 -3.85 8.66 -12.42
C LEU A 153 -2.70 9.68 -12.30
N ILE A 154 -1.69 9.39 -11.47
CA ILE A 154 -0.54 10.25 -11.16
C ILE A 154 0.60 10.00 -12.17
#